data_AF-A0A0B5D6N1-F1
#
_entry.id   AF-A0A0B5D6N1-F1
#
_cell.length_a   1.000
_cell.length_b   1.000
_cell.length_c   1.000
_cell.angle_alpha   90.00
_cell.angle_beta   90.00
_cell.angle_gamma   90.00
#
_symmetry.space_group_name_H-M   'P 1'
#
loop_
_entity.id
_entity.type
_entity.pdbx_description
1 polymer ?
#
loop_
_entity_poly.entity_id
_entity_poly.type
_entity_poly.pdbx_seq_one_letter_code
_entity_poly.pdbx_strand_id
1 'polypeptide(L)'
;MSGEVLIYDAVLDPDKDDLAARYAGIVTLLGSYRLVDPEGEVGIEVLIGSDLDGRGVQLPLTYRSAELDPAHTLTEMDHSVLGRRWVSNALGDPVAVTQLIRTILEGDDGATRSDGVPAALDIRGSGKQEKVEITNLKLTEVTRQRAVGHAKFDGQTRNFQLLIPHLLRRLNRAGVDADTARLHLVGWLPSMPEKQRVCAELSIRD
;
A
#
# COMPACT_ATOMS: atom_id res chain seq x y z
N MET A 1 -12.58 -0.37 -7.93
CA MET A 1 -13.34 -0.90 -6.78
C MET A 1 -12.39 -1.73 -5.94
N SER A 2 -12.54 -1.64 -4.61
CA SER A 2 -11.74 -2.32 -3.59
C SER A 2 -11.57 -3.83 -3.81
N GLY A 3 -12.62 -4.51 -4.30
CA GLY A 3 -12.54 -5.91 -4.77
C GLY A 3 -12.22 -6.93 -3.66
N GLU A 4 -12.02 -8.18 -4.07
CA GLU A 4 -11.63 -9.29 -3.19
C GLU A 4 -10.26 -9.84 -3.63
N VAL A 5 -9.37 -10.09 -2.68
CA VAL A 5 -8.11 -10.81 -2.90
C VAL A 5 -8.25 -12.28 -2.53
N LEU A 6 -7.76 -13.15 -3.41
CA LEU A 6 -7.71 -14.59 -3.16
C LEU A 6 -6.59 -14.91 -2.16
N ILE A 7 -6.95 -15.61 -1.09
CA ILE A 7 -6.01 -16.13 -0.10
C ILE A 7 -5.87 -17.64 -0.29
N TYR A 8 -4.63 -18.08 -0.45
CA TYR A 8 -4.28 -19.49 -0.47
C TYR A 8 -3.93 -19.96 0.94
N ASP A 9 -4.42 -21.15 1.30
CA ASP A 9 -3.86 -21.89 2.42
C ASP A 9 -2.47 -22.37 2.01
N ALA A 10 -1.44 -21.62 2.42
CA ALA A 10 -0.08 -21.80 1.94
C ALA A 10 0.93 -21.59 3.07
N VAL A 11 1.91 -22.48 3.10
CA VAL A 11 3.17 -22.26 3.81
C VAL A 11 4.05 -21.31 2.99
N LEU A 12 4.66 -20.33 3.67
CA LEU A 12 5.54 -19.32 3.13
C LEU A 12 6.92 -19.42 3.78
N ASP A 13 7.99 -19.29 2.99
CA ASP A 13 9.37 -19.21 3.49
C ASP A 13 10.16 -18.15 2.70
N PRO A 14 10.61 -17.04 3.31
CA PRO A 14 10.31 -16.63 4.68
C PRO A 14 8.82 -16.34 4.88
N ASP A 15 8.35 -16.45 6.12
CA ASP A 15 6.96 -16.12 6.47
C ASP A 15 6.73 -14.60 6.62
N LYS A 16 5.50 -14.21 6.96
CA LYS A 16 5.16 -12.78 7.10
C LYS A 16 5.78 -12.14 8.33
N ASP A 17 5.95 -12.87 9.42
CA ASP A 17 6.59 -12.38 10.64
C ASP A 17 8.09 -12.12 10.40
N ASP A 18 8.76 -13.02 9.68
CA ASP A 18 10.15 -12.85 9.23
C ASP A 18 10.32 -11.60 8.37
N LEU A 19 9.44 -11.41 7.38
CA LEU A 19 9.46 -10.21 6.53
C LEU A 19 9.25 -8.94 7.36
N ALA A 20 8.26 -8.95 8.26
CA ALA A 20 7.90 -7.81 9.09
C ALA A 20 9.05 -7.41 10.04
N ALA A 21 9.66 -8.40 10.70
CA ALA A 21 10.80 -8.20 11.58
C ALA A 21 12.03 -7.69 10.81
N ARG A 22 12.37 -8.34 9.70
CA ARG A 22 13.60 -8.05 8.93
C ARG A 22 13.57 -6.71 8.22
N TYR A 23 12.42 -6.33 7.65
CA TYR A 23 12.35 -5.17 6.75
C TYR A 23 11.64 -3.95 7.35
N ALA A 24 10.98 -4.11 8.51
CA ALA A 24 10.30 -3.03 9.19
C ALA A 24 10.48 -3.01 10.72
N GLY A 25 11.24 -3.92 11.33
CA GLY A 25 11.42 -3.94 12.79
C GLY A 25 10.10 -4.13 13.55
N ILE A 26 9.11 -4.75 12.91
CA ILE A 26 7.84 -5.12 13.54
C ILE A 26 8.12 -6.34 14.43
N VAL A 27 7.84 -6.22 15.72
CA VAL A 27 8.01 -7.30 16.70
C VAL A 27 6.71 -8.01 17.04
N THR A 28 5.57 -7.37 16.75
CA THR A 28 4.25 -7.97 16.83
C THR A 28 3.51 -7.64 15.55
N LEU A 29 3.33 -8.64 14.68
CA LEU A 29 2.52 -8.51 13.48
C LEU A 29 1.04 -8.55 13.87
N LEU A 30 0.28 -7.54 13.44
CA LEU A 30 -1.16 -7.40 13.72
C LEU A 30 -2.03 -7.85 12.54
N GLY A 31 -1.43 -7.98 11.35
CA GLY A 31 -2.09 -8.40 10.12
C GLY A 31 -1.72 -7.47 8.96
N SER A 32 -2.64 -7.25 8.03
CA SER A 32 -2.40 -6.40 6.85
C SER A 32 -3.68 -5.79 6.29
N TYR A 33 -3.52 -4.80 5.40
CA TYR A 33 -4.55 -4.42 4.43
C TYR A 33 -4.03 -4.69 3.02
N ARG A 34 -4.95 -4.84 2.06
CA ARG A 34 -4.62 -5.20 0.68
C ARG A 34 -5.36 -4.34 -0.33
N LEU A 35 -4.78 -4.27 -1.52
CA LEU A 35 -5.42 -3.73 -2.73
C LEU A 35 -5.40 -4.80 -3.81
N VAL A 36 -6.32 -4.71 -4.76
CA VAL A 36 -6.42 -5.61 -5.90
C VAL A 36 -5.65 -5.02 -7.08
N ASP A 37 -4.77 -5.82 -7.67
CA ASP A 37 -4.33 -5.63 -9.05
C ASP A 37 -5.45 -6.12 -9.99
N PRO A 38 -6.03 -5.25 -10.85
CA PRO A 38 -7.09 -5.63 -11.79
C PRO A 38 -6.70 -6.78 -12.73
N GLU A 39 -5.41 -6.92 -13.05
CA GLU A 39 -4.91 -7.99 -13.92
C GLU A 39 -4.57 -9.28 -13.16
N GLY A 40 -4.56 -9.23 -11.82
CA GLY A 40 -4.31 -10.40 -10.97
C GLY A 40 -2.86 -10.89 -10.92
N GLU A 41 -1.91 -10.10 -11.43
CA GLU A 41 -0.50 -10.48 -11.55
C GLU A 41 0.34 -10.09 -10.32
N VAL A 42 -0.09 -9.05 -9.60
CA VAL A 42 0.65 -8.48 -8.46
C VAL A 42 -0.17 -8.57 -7.18
N GLY A 43 0.36 -9.28 -6.19
CA GLY A 43 -0.18 -9.21 -4.83
C GLY A 43 0.25 -7.90 -4.16
N ILE A 44 -0.68 -7.03 -3.79
CA ILE A 44 -0.40 -5.74 -3.13
C ILE A 44 -0.83 -5.82 -1.67
N GLU A 45 0.11 -5.72 -0.75
CA GLU A 45 -0.15 -5.87 0.68
C GLU A 45 0.65 -4.87 1.51
N VAL A 46 0.04 -4.38 2.58
CA VAL A 46 0.74 -3.59 3.59
C VAL A 46 0.61 -4.29 4.93
N LEU A 47 1.71 -4.83 5.43
CA LEU A 47 1.76 -5.43 6.76
C LEU A 47 1.69 -4.33 7.82
N ILE A 48 0.94 -4.57 8.89
CA ILE A 48 0.72 -3.66 10.00
C ILE A 48 1.15 -4.36 11.29
N GLY A 49 1.92 -3.66 12.12
CA GLY A 49 2.36 -4.21 13.39
C GLY A 49 2.78 -3.14 14.38
N SER A 50 3.45 -3.55 15.46
CA SER A 50 4.12 -2.65 16.39
C SER A 50 5.61 -2.92 16.48
N ASP A 51 6.39 -1.86 16.71
CA ASP A 51 7.81 -1.97 17.07
C ASP A 51 8.01 -2.21 18.58
N LEU A 52 9.27 -2.26 19.01
CA LEU A 52 9.67 -2.45 20.42
C LEU A 52 9.13 -1.36 21.37
N ASP A 53 8.86 -0.16 20.85
CA ASP A 53 8.31 0.97 21.62
C ASP A 53 6.77 0.96 21.61
N GLY A 54 6.13 -0.06 21.01
CA GLY A 54 4.68 -0.17 20.87
C GLY A 54 4.08 0.82 19.86
N ARG A 55 4.89 1.44 18.98
CA ARG A 55 4.41 2.35 17.94
C ARG A 55 3.90 1.56 16.76
N GLY A 56 2.81 2.02 16.15
CA GLY A 56 2.27 1.40 14.93
C GLY A 56 3.21 1.57 13.75
N VAL A 57 3.54 0.47 13.08
CA VAL A 57 4.47 0.39 11.95
C VAL A 57 3.78 -0.26 10.76
N GLN A 58 4.13 0.17 9.55
CA GLN A 58 3.69 -0.47 8.31
C GLN A 58 4.84 -0.82 7.35
N LEU A 59 4.65 -1.89 6.58
CA LEU A 59 5.57 -2.38 5.57
C LEU A 59 4.81 -2.66 4.25
N PRO A 60 4.92 -1.78 3.25
CA PRO A 60 4.25 -1.97 1.96
C PRO A 60 5.05 -2.91 1.05
N LEU A 61 4.41 -3.99 0.60
CA LEU A 61 5.01 -5.08 -0.16
C LEU A 61 4.25 -5.38 -1.45
N THR A 62 4.99 -5.81 -2.47
CA THR A 62 4.43 -6.54 -3.61
C THR A 62 4.98 -7.96 -3.71
N TYR A 63 4.16 -8.86 -4.25
CA TYR A 63 4.51 -10.25 -4.56
C TYR A 63 4.32 -10.52 -6.04
N ARG A 64 5.40 -10.86 -6.76
CA ARG A 64 5.38 -11.16 -8.20
C ARG A 64 5.96 -12.53 -8.51
N SER A 65 5.55 -13.14 -9.62
CA SER A 65 6.12 -14.41 -10.13
C SER A 65 7.52 -14.24 -10.73
N ALA A 66 7.88 -13.02 -11.14
CA ALA A 66 9.20 -12.67 -11.68
C ALA A 66 9.73 -11.37 -11.04
N GLU A 67 11.05 -11.23 -10.99
CA GLU A 67 11.70 -10.03 -10.46
C GLU A 67 11.39 -8.84 -11.36
N LEU A 68 10.93 -7.74 -10.75
CA LEU A 68 10.66 -6.50 -11.49
C LEU A 68 11.91 -5.62 -11.58
N ASP A 69 12.51 -5.32 -10.43
CA ASP A 69 13.70 -4.49 -10.31
C ASP A 69 14.49 -4.89 -9.05
N PRO A 70 15.72 -5.40 -9.18
CA PRO A 70 16.58 -5.75 -8.05
C PRO A 70 16.85 -4.60 -7.07
N ALA A 71 16.73 -3.33 -7.50
CA ALA A 71 16.87 -2.18 -6.61
C ALA A 71 15.74 -2.08 -5.57
N HIS A 72 14.62 -2.78 -5.78
CA HIS A 72 13.44 -2.74 -4.92
C HIS A 72 13.06 -4.11 -4.35
N THR A 73 13.64 -5.19 -4.89
CA THR A 73 13.58 -6.53 -4.33
C THR A 73 14.12 -6.55 -2.89
N LEU A 74 13.34 -7.11 -1.98
CA LEU A 74 13.73 -7.36 -0.60
C LEU A 74 14.24 -8.78 -0.42
N THR A 75 13.54 -9.77 -0.99
CA THR A 75 13.87 -11.19 -0.94
C THR A 75 13.03 -12.01 -1.93
N GLU A 76 13.47 -13.22 -2.20
CA GLU A 76 12.60 -14.28 -2.71
C GLU A 76 11.78 -14.89 -1.54
N MET A 77 10.62 -15.45 -1.87
CA MET A 77 9.75 -16.22 -0.98
C MET A 77 9.25 -17.46 -1.71
N ASP A 78 9.40 -18.63 -1.09
CA ASP A 78 8.76 -19.85 -1.53
C ASP A 78 7.32 -19.89 -1.03
N HIS A 79 6.37 -19.90 -1.95
CA HIS A 79 4.95 -20.04 -1.67
C HIS A 79 4.49 -21.43 -2.11
N SER A 80 4.09 -22.28 -1.17
CA SER A 80 3.75 -23.70 -1.45
C SER A 80 2.71 -23.91 -2.57
N VAL A 81 1.74 -23.00 -2.74
CA VAL A 81 0.76 -23.06 -3.85
C VAL A 81 1.21 -22.34 -5.13
N LEU A 82 1.77 -21.14 -5.01
CA LEU A 82 2.08 -20.27 -6.15
C LEU A 82 3.53 -20.45 -6.66
N GLY A 83 4.34 -21.27 -6.01
CA GLY A 83 5.77 -21.36 -6.26
C GLY A 83 6.52 -20.11 -5.79
N ARG A 84 7.71 -19.89 -6.34
CA ARG A 84 8.56 -18.76 -5.98
C ARG A 84 7.89 -17.41 -6.23
N ARG A 85 8.10 -16.47 -5.31
CA ARG A 85 7.63 -15.09 -5.39
C ARG A 85 8.75 -14.12 -5.07
N TRP A 86 8.79 -13.02 -5.80
CA TRP A 86 9.66 -11.89 -5.54
C TRP A 86 8.93 -10.91 -4.63
N VAL A 87 9.46 -10.73 -3.42
CA VAL A 87 8.95 -9.79 -2.42
C VAL A 87 9.70 -8.47 -2.58
N SER A 88 9.00 -7.40 -2.91
CA SER A 88 9.60 -6.09 -3.18
C SER A 88 8.94 -4.97 -2.36
N ASN A 89 9.63 -3.84 -2.20
CA ASN A 89 9.03 -2.60 -1.71
C ASN A 89 7.92 -2.16 -2.69
N ALA A 90 6.68 -2.03 -2.24
CA ALA A 90 5.55 -1.72 -3.13
C ALA A 90 5.69 -0.37 -3.84
N LEU A 91 6.44 0.58 -3.27
CA LEU A 91 6.69 1.89 -3.90
C LEU A 91 7.62 1.81 -5.12
N GLY A 92 8.30 0.68 -5.32
CA GLY A 92 9.06 0.36 -6.53
C GLY A 92 8.24 -0.33 -7.62
N ASP A 93 6.97 -0.65 -7.36
CA ASP A 93 6.12 -1.38 -8.28
C ASP A 93 5.06 -0.44 -8.89
N PRO A 94 5.12 -0.15 -10.22
CA PRO A 94 4.16 0.73 -10.87
C PRO A 94 2.70 0.31 -10.71
N VAL A 95 2.43 -1.00 -10.58
CA VAL A 95 1.07 -1.51 -10.39
C VAL A 95 0.56 -1.15 -9.00
N ALA A 96 1.36 -1.38 -7.96
CA ALA A 96 0.99 -1.02 -6.59
C ALA A 96 0.84 0.49 -6.42
N VAL A 97 1.77 1.28 -6.96
CA VAL A 97 1.68 2.75 -6.93
C VAL A 97 0.41 3.24 -7.64
N THR A 98 0.08 2.66 -8.79
CA THR A 98 -1.16 2.99 -9.52
C THR A 98 -2.39 2.70 -8.66
N GLN A 99 -2.48 1.52 -8.03
CA GLN A 99 -3.64 1.15 -7.22
C GLN A 99 -3.75 1.99 -5.94
N LEU A 100 -2.63 2.31 -5.28
CA LEU A 100 -2.63 3.21 -4.13
C LEU A 100 -3.15 4.60 -4.50
N ILE A 101 -2.68 5.16 -5.62
CA ILE A 101 -3.11 6.48 -6.11
C ILE A 101 -4.59 6.44 -6.48
N ARG A 102 -5.05 5.44 -7.22
CA ARG A 102 -6.47 5.25 -7.58
C ARG A 102 -7.35 5.20 -6.33
N THR A 103 -7.02 4.34 -5.36
CA THR A 103 -7.78 4.19 -4.11
C THR A 103 -7.89 5.53 -3.38
N ILE A 104 -6.79 6.29 -3.30
CA ILE A 104 -6.79 7.62 -2.67
C ILE A 104 -7.73 8.58 -3.41
N LEU A 105 -7.62 8.66 -4.74
CA LEU A 105 -8.35 9.61 -5.57
C LEU A 105 -9.86 9.32 -5.63
N GLU A 106 -10.23 8.05 -5.71
CA GLU A 106 -11.62 7.61 -5.78
C GLU A 106 -12.32 7.57 -4.42
N GLY A 107 -11.56 7.72 -3.33
CA GLY A 107 -12.11 7.56 -1.98
C GLY A 107 -12.55 6.12 -1.68
N ASP A 108 -11.93 5.16 -2.36
CA ASP A 108 -12.22 3.73 -2.31
C ASP A 108 -11.63 3.10 -1.04
N ASP A 109 -12.12 1.90 -0.71
CA ASP A 109 -11.71 1.14 0.47
C ASP A 109 -10.64 0.08 0.12
N GLY A 110 -10.19 -0.66 1.13
CA GLY A 110 -9.28 -1.80 0.96
C GLY A 110 -10.02 -3.07 0.51
N ALA A 111 -9.28 -4.00 -0.09
CA ALA A 111 -9.83 -5.26 -0.57
C ALA A 111 -10.29 -6.17 0.59
N THR A 112 -11.40 -6.88 0.38
CA THR A 112 -11.78 -8.01 1.25
C THR A 112 -10.92 -9.22 0.95
N ARG A 113 -10.88 -10.18 1.86
CA ARG A 113 -10.12 -11.43 1.70
C ARG A 113 -11.06 -12.61 1.56
N SER A 114 -10.77 -13.50 0.62
CA SER A 114 -11.59 -14.70 0.36
C SER A 114 -11.63 -15.70 1.53
N ASP A 115 -10.69 -15.60 2.49
CA ASP A 115 -10.67 -16.40 3.71
C ASP A 115 -11.49 -15.80 4.86
N GLY A 116 -12.12 -14.64 4.63
CA GLY A 116 -12.96 -13.95 5.62
C GLY A 116 -12.19 -13.29 6.77
N VAL A 117 -10.86 -13.33 6.77
CA VAL A 117 -10.05 -12.65 7.78
C VAL A 117 -10.16 -11.14 7.55
N PRO A 118 -10.53 -10.33 8.57
CA PRO A 118 -10.61 -8.89 8.41
C PRO A 118 -9.23 -8.25 8.23
N ALA A 119 -9.19 -7.09 7.58
CA ALA A 119 -7.97 -6.30 7.50
C ALA A 119 -7.54 -5.81 8.89
N ALA A 120 -6.22 -5.66 9.09
CA ALA A 120 -5.68 -5.07 10.33
C ALA A 120 -6.08 -3.60 10.49
N LEU A 121 -6.28 -2.91 9.38
CA LEU A 121 -6.89 -1.58 9.31
C LEU A 121 -7.91 -1.58 8.20
N ASP A 122 -9.11 -1.07 8.48
CA ASP A 122 -9.96 -0.53 7.41
C ASP A 122 -9.23 0.69 6.84
N ILE A 123 -9.21 0.84 5.52
CA ILE A 123 -8.60 1.97 4.85
C ILE A 123 -9.59 2.64 3.92
N ARG A 124 -9.42 3.94 3.71
CA ARG A 124 -10.22 4.72 2.76
C ARG A 124 -9.45 5.89 2.18
N GLY A 125 -9.58 6.12 0.89
CA GLY A 125 -9.08 7.33 0.24
C GLY A 125 -9.82 8.60 0.67
N SER A 126 -9.14 9.74 0.66
CA SER A 126 -9.76 11.04 0.98
C SER A 126 -10.34 11.77 -0.25
N GLY A 127 -10.11 11.23 -1.46
CA GLY A 127 -10.61 11.78 -2.70
C GLY A 127 -12.11 11.59 -2.89
N LYS A 128 -12.63 12.16 -3.98
CA LYS A 128 -14.07 12.18 -4.32
C LYS A 128 -14.32 11.92 -5.80
N GLN A 129 -13.29 11.48 -6.54
CA GLN A 129 -13.46 11.18 -7.96
C GLN A 129 -14.31 9.93 -8.10
N GLU A 130 -15.26 9.92 -9.04
CA GLU A 130 -16.09 8.73 -9.26
C GLU A 130 -15.27 7.58 -9.87
N LYS A 131 -14.39 7.92 -10.80
CA LYS A 131 -13.46 7.01 -11.45
C LYS A 131 -12.28 7.82 -11.98
N VAL A 132 -11.08 7.27 -11.88
CA VAL A 132 -9.88 7.84 -12.50
C VAL A 132 -9.18 6.81 -13.39
N GLU A 133 -8.87 7.21 -14.61
CA GLU A 133 -8.00 6.42 -15.48
C GLU A 133 -6.55 6.87 -15.28
N ILE A 134 -5.71 5.95 -14.79
CA ILE A 134 -4.28 6.18 -14.62
C ILE A 134 -3.53 5.30 -15.60
N THR A 135 -2.82 5.90 -16.55
CA THR A 135 -2.02 5.19 -17.55
C THR A 135 -0.61 5.75 -17.65
N ASN A 136 0.31 4.98 -18.24
CA ASN A 136 1.69 5.40 -18.48
C ASN A 136 2.43 5.89 -17.22
N LEU A 137 2.18 5.24 -16.08
CA LEU A 137 2.88 5.58 -14.84
C LEU A 137 4.37 5.23 -14.96
N LYS A 138 5.23 6.23 -14.70
CA LYS A 138 6.68 6.08 -14.67
C LYS A 138 7.24 6.64 -13.37
N LEU A 139 8.01 5.81 -12.67
CA LEU A 139 8.71 6.18 -11.45
C LEU A 139 10.04 6.86 -11.82
N THR A 140 10.33 7.99 -11.20
CA THR A 140 11.58 8.75 -11.36
C THR A 140 12.43 8.74 -10.10
N GLU A 141 11.81 8.58 -8.93
CA GLU A 141 12.51 8.41 -7.66
C GLU A 141 11.73 7.44 -6.77
N VAL A 142 12.43 6.47 -6.19
CA VAL A 142 11.85 5.51 -5.25
C VAL A 142 12.74 5.39 -4.03
N THR A 143 12.11 5.48 -2.86
CA THR A 143 12.70 5.12 -1.56
C THR A 143 11.76 4.14 -0.85
N ARG A 144 12.14 3.69 0.35
CA ARG A 144 11.25 2.84 1.18
C ARG A 144 9.91 3.49 1.54
N GLN A 145 9.83 4.82 1.52
CA GLN A 145 8.65 5.55 1.98
C GLN A 145 8.08 6.50 0.92
N ARG A 146 8.76 6.71 -0.20
CA ARG A 146 8.38 7.70 -1.21
C ARG A 146 8.50 7.12 -2.62
N ALA A 147 7.48 7.36 -3.44
CA ALA A 147 7.51 7.22 -4.88
C ALA A 147 7.22 8.58 -5.52
N VAL A 148 8.07 9.02 -6.44
CA VAL A 148 7.88 10.20 -7.28
C VAL A 148 7.85 9.74 -8.73
N GLY A 149 6.98 10.35 -9.51
CA GLY A 149 6.87 10.01 -10.92
C GLY A 149 5.90 10.89 -11.66
N HIS A 150 5.53 10.43 -12.86
CA HIS A 150 4.47 11.02 -13.66
C HIS A 150 3.58 9.93 -14.23
N ALA A 151 2.31 10.26 -14.47
CA ALA A 151 1.34 9.40 -15.13
C ALA A 151 0.36 10.27 -15.92
N LYS A 152 -0.43 9.65 -16.78
CA LYS A 152 -1.62 10.27 -17.37
C LYS A 152 -2.82 9.98 -16.47
N PHE A 153 -3.44 11.04 -15.97
CA PHE A 153 -4.69 11.01 -15.23
C PHE A 153 -5.78 11.53 -16.16
N ASP A 154 -6.71 10.66 -16.56
CA ASP A 154 -7.77 10.98 -17.53
C ASP A 154 -7.21 11.62 -18.81
N GLY A 155 -6.12 11.04 -19.31
CA GLY A 155 -5.39 11.48 -20.49
C GLY A 155 -4.42 12.64 -20.28
N GLN A 156 -4.45 13.33 -19.14
CA GLN A 156 -3.57 14.47 -18.86
C GLN A 156 -2.33 14.05 -18.07
N THR A 157 -1.14 14.35 -18.60
CA THR A 157 0.10 14.11 -17.88
C THR A 157 0.20 15.02 -16.66
N ARG A 158 0.49 14.43 -15.50
CA ARG A 158 0.74 15.10 -14.22
C ARG A 158 1.87 14.44 -13.48
N ASN A 159 2.56 15.22 -12.67
CA ASN A 159 3.55 14.73 -11.72
C ASN A 159 2.84 14.31 -10.44
N PHE A 160 3.35 13.26 -9.79
CA PHE A 160 2.85 12.84 -8.48
C PHE A 160 3.99 12.59 -7.49
N GLN A 161 3.67 12.74 -6.22
CA GLN A 161 4.43 12.22 -5.11
C GLN A 161 3.49 11.42 -4.20
N LEU A 162 3.85 10.17 -3.95
CA LEU A 162 3.20 9.27 -3.00
C LEU A 162 4.16 9.02 -1.83
N LEU A 163 3.68 9.23 -0.61
CA LEU A 163 4.41 8.96 0.64
C LEU A 163 3.67 7.91 1.45
N ILE A 164 4.35 6.84 1.87
CA ILE A 164 3.87 5.87 2.86
C ILE A 164 4.78 5.97 4.09
N PRO A 165 4.33 6.60 5.19
CA PRO A 165 5.16 6.73 6.38
C PRO A 165 5.39 5.36 7.03
N HIS A 166 6.62 5.08 7.48
CA HIS A 166 6.89 3.84 8.20
C HIS A 166 6.12 3.75 9.52
N LEU A 167 6.05 4.86 10.26
CA LEU A 167 5.25 4.96 11.49
C LEU A 167 3.85 5.47 11.14
N LEU A 168 2.82 4.78 11.62
CA LEU A 168 1.43 5.21 11.50
C LEU A 168 1.19 6.47 12.35
N ARG A 169 0.95 7.60 11.69
CA ARG A 169 0.75 8.90 12.35
C ARG A 169 -0.73 9.21 12.50
N ARG A 170 -1.10 9.94 13.55
CA ARG A 170 -2.47 10.47 13.69
C ARG A 170 -2.75 11.43 12.54
N LEU A 171 -3.98 11.37 12.02
CA LEU A 171 -4.48 12.39 11.11
C LEU A 171 -4.76 13.66 11.91
N ASN A 172 -3.91 14.68 11.77
CA ASN A 172 -4.16 16.00 12.35
C ASN A 172 -5.03 16.81 11.39
N ARG A 173 -6.32 16.99 11.72
CA ARG A 173 -7.24 17.82 10.94
C ARG A 173 -7.05 19.33 11.17
N ALA A 174 -6.17 19.72 12.09
CA ALA A 174 -5.86 21.10 12.41
C ALA A 174 -4.77 21.63 11.46
N GLY A 175 -5.17 22.15 10.31
CA GLY A 175 -4.26 22.71 9.32
C GLY A 175 -4.87 22.72 7.93
N VAL A 176 -5.92 23.53 7.74
CA VAL A 176 -6.41 23.85 6.39
C VAL A 176 -5.52 24.98 5.87
N ASP A 177 -4.32 24.64 5.40
CA ASP A 177 -3.56 25.54 4.54
C ASP A 177 -3.89 25.22 3.09
N ALA A 178 -4.45 26.22 2.43
CA ALA A 178 -4.86 26.20 1.05
C ALA A 178 -3.64 26.45 0.16
N ASP A 179 -2.85 25.42 -0.15
CA ASP A 179 -2.19 25.33 -1.45
C ASP A 179 -1.58 23.94 -1.69
N THR A 180 -2.00 23.28 -2.78
CA THR A 180 -1.94 21.82 -3.07
C THR A 180 -2.71 20.93 -2.10
N ALA A 181 -3.93 20.52 -2.49
CA ALA A 181 -4.77 19.60 -1.71
C ALA A 181 -4.05 18.24 -1.55
N ARG A 182 -3.33 18.07 -0.43
CA ARG A 182 -2.73 16.80 -0.05
C ARG A 182 -3.84 15.79 0.24
N LEU A 183 -3.93 14.76 -0.58
CA LEU A 183 -4.88 13.67 -0.39
C LEU A 183 -4.23 12.59 0.48
N HIS A 184 -5.06 11.79 1.15
CA HIS A 184 -4.62 10.80 2.11
C HIS A 184 -5.27 9.45 1.83
N LEU A 185 -4.52 8.38 2.11
CA LEU A 185 -5.10 7.11 2.50
C LEU A 185 -5.17 7.09 4.03
N VAL A 186 -6.37 7.06 4.58
CA VAL A 186 -6.58 7.00 6.03
C VAL A 186 -6.95 5.59 6.43
N GLY A 187 -6.48 5.14 7.59
CA GLY A 187 -6.86 3.84 8.14
C GLY A 187 -7.23 3.90 9.62
N TRP A 188 -8.05 2.95 10.07
CA TRP A 188 -8.51 2.83 11.45
C TRP A 188 -8.76 1.37 11.83
N LEU A 189 -8.77 1.09 13.13
CA LEU A 189 -9.30 -0.17 13.64
C LEU A 189 -10.82 -0.12 13.53
N PRO A 190 -11.51 -1.16 13.04
CA PRO A 190 -12.98 -1.18 12.95
C PRO A 190 -13.68 -0.85 14.28
N SER A 191 -13.06 -1.24 15.40
CA SER A 191 -13.56 -0.97 16.75
C SER A 191 -13.31 0.46 17.26
N MET A 192 -12.51 1.27 16.56
CA MET A 192 -12.13 2.65 16.92
C MET A 192 -12.06 3.56 15.68
N PRO A 193 -13.18 3.76 14.95
CA PRO A 193 -13.20 4.52 13.69
C PRO A 193 -12.81 6.00 13.85
N GLU A 194 -12.92 6.55 15.05
CA GLU A 194 -12.51 7.92 15.38
C GLU A 194 -10.98 8.09 15.45
N LYS A 195 -10.21 7.01 15.62
CA LYS A 195 -8.75 7.03 15.77
C LYS A 195 -8.03 6.82 14.44
N GLN A 196 -8.30 7.69 13.48
CA GLN A 196 -7.71 7.63 12.15
C GLN A 196 -6.18 7.81 12.16
N ARG A 197 -5.51 7.07 11.27
CA ARG A 197 -4.08 7.14 10.98
C ARG A 197 -3.86 7.44 9.50
N VAL A 198 -2.82 8.21 9.21
CA VAL A 198 -2.36 8.42 7.83
C VAL A 198 -1.56 7.20 7.40
N CYS A 199 -2.10 6.43 6.46
CA CYS A 199 -1.44 5.27 5.86
C CYS A 199 -0.62 5.69 4.63
N ALA A 200 -1.10 6.68 3.87
CA ALA A 200 -0.36 7.29 2.76
C ALA A 200 -0.78 8.75 2.53
N GLU A 201 0.09 9.52 1.88
CA GLU A 201 -0.16 10.89 1.42
C GLU A 201 0.14 11.00 -0.07
N LEU A 202 -0.74 11.65 -0.82
CA LEU A 202 -0.64 11.86 -2.26
C LEU A 202 -0.66 13.36 -2.55
N SER A 203 0.28 13.80 -3.39
CA SER A 203 0.28 15.12 -4.00
C SER A 203 0.37 14.97 -5.51
N ILE A 204 -0.51 15.64 -6.25
CA ILE A 204 -0.50 15.70 -7.71
C ILE A 204 -0.26 17.15 -8.10
N ARG A 205 0.61 17.37 -9.09
CA ARG A 205 0.96 18.69 -9.63
C ARG A 205 0.90 18.65 -11.15
N ASP A 206 0.52 19.79 -11.72
CA ASP A 206 0.56 20.04 -13.16
C ASP A 206 1.97 19.88 -13.75
#